data_AF-A0ABD0MP24-F1
#
_entry.id   AF-A0ABD0MP24-F1
#
_cell.length_a   1.000
_cell.length_b   1.000
_cell.length_c   1.000
_cell.angle_alpha   90.00
_cell.angle_beta   90.00
_cell.angle_gamma   90.00
#
_symmetry.space_group_name_H-M   'P 1'
#
loop_
_entity.id
_entity.type
_entity.pdbx_description
1 polymer ?
#
loop_
_entity_poly.entity_id
_entity_poly.type
_entity_poly.pdbx_seq_one_letter_code
_entity_poly.pdbx_strand_id
1 'polypeptide(L)'
;VPRRLCLLWCVKLMTVVFVCVSCSYPENGVVEMSADDVRPRARTVLRFDQLQVGDVVMVNYNLENPEERGFWYDAEITSLNAVSRTNKEIHVKILLG
;
A
#
# COMPACT_ATOMS: atom_id res chain seq x y z
N VAL A 1 -6.35 -3.25 -12.11
CA VAL A 1 -6.49 -2.37 -10.93
C VAL A 1 -5.50 -2.85 -9.88
N PRO A 2 -4.61 -2.00 -9.34
CA PRO A 2 -3.57 -2.43 -8.41
C PRO A 2 -4.23 -3.05 -7.18
N ARG A 3 -3.96 -4.33 -6.92
CA ARG A 3 -4.77 -5.21 -6.07
C ARG A 3 -4.76 -4.87 -4.58
N ARG A 4 -4.03 -3.84 -4.13
CA ARG A 4 -3.75 -3.60 -2.71
C ARG A 4 -3.96 -2.16 -2.24
N LEU A 5 -4.80 -1.41 -2.97
CA LEU A 5 -5.47 -0.25 -2.39
C LEU A 5 -6.90 -0.67 -2.11
N CYS A 6 -7.27 -0.80 -0.84
CA CYS A 6 -8.19 0.21 -0.32
C CYS A 6 -8.25 0.16 1.21
N LEU A 7 -8.43 1.34 1.79
CA LEU A 7 -8.67 1.58 3.20
C LEU A 7 -10.11 1.11 3.51
N LEU A 8 -10.31 -0.20 3.66
CA LEU A 8 -11.63 -0.82 3.60
C LEU A 8 -12.33 -0.90 4.96
N TRP A 9 -13.61 -0.53 4.97
CA TRP A 9 -14.59 -1.06 5.93
C TRP A 9 -15.07 -2.40 5.38
N CYS A 10 -14.94 -3.47 6.16
CA CYS A 10 -15.44 -4.79 5.75
C CYS A 10 -16.45 -5.35 6.75
N VAL A 11 -17.54 -5.91 6.23
CA VAL A 11 -18.56 -6.65 6.97
C VAL A 11 -18.24 -8.14 6.85
N LYS A 12 -18.03 -8.80 7.99
CA LYS A 12 -17.68 -10.23 8.05
C LYS A 12 -18.93 -11.10 7.90
N LEU A 13 -19.07 -11.82 6.79
CA LEU A 13 -20.07 -12.87 6.61
C LEU A 13 -19.43 -14.26 6.75
N MET A 14 -20.23 -15.22 7.21
CA MET A 14 -19.84 -16.52 7.81
C MET A 14 -19.18 -17.53 6.86
N THR A 15 -18.88 -17.13 5.62
CA THR A 15 -18.07 -17.82 4.62
C THR A 15 -17.21 -16.72 4.01
N VAL A 16 -15.88 -16.83 4.03
CA VAL A 16 -14.94 -15.69 3.97
C VAL A 16 -14.98 -14.95 2.62
N VAL A 17 -16.02 -14.15 2.40
CA VAL A 17 -16.19 -13.23 1.28
C VAL A 17 -16.19 -11.83 1.88
N PHE A 18 -15.17 -11.04 1.55
CA PHE A 18 -15.06 -9.66 2.02
C PHE A 18 -15.81 -8.76 1.04
N VAL A 19 -16.92 -8.18 1.50
CA VAL A 19 -17.62 -7.11 0.80
C VAL A 19 -16.93 -5.80 1.12
N CYS A 20 -16.38 -5.17 0.09
CA CYS A 20 -15.46 -4.06 0.21
C CYS A 20 -15.93 -2.88 -0.66
N VAL A 21 -16.16 -1.72 -0.04
CA VAL A 21 -16.49 -0.47 -0.73
C VAL A 21 -15.25 0.40 -0.77
N SER A 22 -14.77 0.73 -1.97
CA SER A 22 -13.62 1.59 -2.14
C SER A 22 -13.96 3.02 -1.73
N CYS A 23 -13.37 3.54 -0.65
CA CYS A 23 -13.62 4.92 -0.20
C CYS A 23 -13.25 5.98 -1.25
N SER A 24 -12.35 5.65 -2.19
CA SER A 24 -11.91 6.56 -3.25
C SER A 24 -12.73 6.45 -4.53
N TYR A 25 -13.55 5.40 -4.67
CA TYR A 25 -14.37 5.13 -5.85
C TYR A 25 -15.74 4.60 -5.41
N PRO A 26 -16.58 5.44 -4.80
CA PRO A 26 -17.91 5.03 -4.32
C PRO A 26 -18.82 4.54 -5.44
N GLU A 27 -18.58 4.94 -6.68
CA GLU A 27 -19.31 4.50 -7.88
C GLU A 27 -19.12 3.01 -8.19
N ASN A 28 -18.00 2.41 -7.73
CA ASN A 28 -17.74 0.98 -7.93
C ASN A 28 -18.61 0.11 -7.01
N GLY A 29 -19.31 0.72 -6.04
CA GLY A 29 -20.20 0.03 -5.14
C GLY A 29 -19.49 -1.04 -4.29
N VAL A 30 -20.20 -2.15 -4.06
CA VAL A 30 -19.69 -3.31 -3.33
C VAL A 30 -18.91 -4.20 -4.29
N VAL A 31 -17.63 -4.41 -4.00
CA VAL A 31 -16.77 -5.37 -4.70
C VAL A 31 -16.54 -6.57 -3.79
N GLU A 32 -16.72 -7.78 -4.33
CA GLU A 32 -16.33 -9.02 -3.68
C GLU A 32 -14.81 -9.19 -3.79
N MET A 33 -14.15 -9.36 -2.64
CA MET A 33 -12.71 -9.58 -2.57
C MET A 33 -12.39 -10.85 -1.78
N SER A 34 -11.30 -11.51 -2.17
CA SER A 34 -10.75 -12.64 -1.42
C SER A 34 -10.12 -12.16 -0.10
N ALA A 35 -10.01 -13.07 0.87
CA ALA A 35 -9.35 -12.76 2.14
C ALA A 35 -7.88 -12.34 1.96
N ASP A 36 -7.21 -12.91 0.95
CA ASP A 36 -5.79 -12.67 0.69
C ASP A 36 -5.53 -11.28 0.06
N ASP A 37 -6.57 -10.69 -0.54
CA ASP A 37 -6.52 -9.35 -1.15
C ASP A 37 -6.91 -8.23 -0.17
N VAL A 38 -7.43 -8.57 1.02
CA VAL A 38 -7.90 -7.60 2.02
C VAL A 38 -7.03 -7.64 3.28
N ARG A 39 -6.45 -6.48 3.65
CA ARG A 39 -5.73 -6.31 4.91
C ARG A 39 -6.29 -5.15 5.72
N PRO A 40 -6.09 -5.15 7.06
CA PRO A 40 -6.49 -4.02 7.89
C PRO A 40 -5.87 -2.71 7.40
N ARG A 41 -6.63 -1.62 7.47
CA ARG A 41 -6.16 -0.27 7.15
C ARG A 41 -4.91 0.07 7.96
N ALA A 42 -3.83 0.42 7.26
CA ALA A 42 -2.63 0.93 7.88
C ALA A 42 -2.93 2.20 8.70
N ARG A 43 -2.47 2.23 9.95
CA ARG A 43 -2.64 3.37 10.88
C ARG A 43 -1.33 4.02 11.29
N THR A 44 -0.22 3.30 11.13
CA THR A 44 1.10 3.73 11.58
C THR A 44 1.90 4.24 10.38
N VAL A 45 2.35 5.49 10.45
CA VAL A 45 3.31 6.03 9.50
C VAL A 45 4.72 5.77 10.03
N LEU A 46 5.52 5.02 9.28
CA LEU A 46 6.91 4.73 9.65
C LEU A 46 7.80 5.93 9.34
N ARG A 47 8.66 6.29 10.29
CA ARG A 47 9.72 7.28 10.07
C ARG A 47 10.90 6.61 9.38
N PHE A 48 11.71 7.38 8.67
CA PHE A 48 12.93 6.88 8.01
C PHE A 48 13.83 6.07 8.97
N ASP A 49 13.96 6.51 10.21
CA ASP A 49 14.83 5.87 11.21
C ASP A 49 14.28 4.53 11.73
N GLN A 50 13.03 4.19 11.36
CA GLN A 50 12.37 2.93 11.70
C GLN A 50 12.36 1.95 10.52
N LEU A 51 12.80 2.38 9.34
CA LEU A 51 12.84 1.54 8.15
C LEU A 51 14.09 0.66 8.19
N GLN A 52 13.93 -0.60 7.80
CA GLN A 52 15.04 -1.53 7.63
C GLN A 52 15.03 -2.13 6.23
N VAL A 53 16.23 -2.48 5.73
CA VAL A 53 16.36 -3.21 4.46
C VAL A 53 15.74 -4.60 4.64
N GLY A 54 14.89 -5.00 3.69
CA GLY A 54 14.09 -6.22 3.74
C GLY A 54 12.66 -6.04 4.27
N ASP A 55 12.32 -4.86 4.82
CA ASP A 55 10.95 -4.60 5.26
C ASP A 55 10.01 -4.44 4.06
N VAL A 56 8.84 -5.05 4.16
CA VAL A 56 7.75 -4.86 3.19
C VAL A 56 6.81 -3.79 3.72
N VAL A 57 6.82 -2.63 3.06
CA VAL A 57 6.04 -1.45 3.44
C VAL A 57 5.11 -1.02 2.31
N MET A 58 4.07 -0.27 2.66
CA MET A 58 3.14 0.29 1.70
C MET A 58 3.64 1.67 1.27
N VAL A 59 3.98 1.84 -0.01
CA VAL A 59 4.52 3.08 -0.58
C VAL A 59 3.54 3.69 -1.57
N ASN A 60 3.44 5.02 -1.60
CA ASN A 60 2.73 5.71 -2.66
C ASN A 60 3.71 6.00 -3.80
N TYR A 61 3.47 5.43 -4.97
CA TYR A 61 4.30 5.64 -6.15
C TYR A 61 3.43 5.63 -7.41
N ASN A 62 3.80 6.43 -8.40
CA ASN A 62 3.14 6.42 -9.70
C ASN A 62 4.06 5.73 -10.72
N LEU A 63 3.56 4.66 -11.35
CA LEU A 63 4.31 3.86 -12.32
C LEU A 63 4.49 4.60 -13.66
N GLU A 64 3.61 5.53 -13.98
CA GLU A 64 3.68 6.33 -15.21
C GLU A 64 4.58 7.55 -15.00
N ASN A 65 4.27 8.35 -13.96
CA ASN A 65 4.96 9.60 -13.66
C ASN A 65 5.55 9.59 -12.23
N PRO A 66 6.84 9.23 -12.04
CA PRO A 66 7.46 9.11 -10.71
C PRO A 66 7.38 10.35 -9.81
N GLU A 67 7.23 11.54 -10.41
CA GLU A 67 7.13 12.82 -9.69
C GLU A 67 5.74 13.09 -9.11
N GLU A 68 4.73 12.35 -9.58
CA GLU A 68 3.34 12.55 -9.17
C GLU A 68 2.90 11.54 -8.12
N ARG A 69 1.90 11.94 -7.32
CA ARG A 69 1.25 11.02 -6.38
C ARG A 69 0.50 9.95 -7.16
N GLY A 70 0.79 8.70 -6.86
CA GLY A 70 0.19 7.55 -7.53
C GLY A 70 -0.65 6.70 -6.61
N PHE A 71 -0.57 5.41 -6.85
CA PHE A 71 -1.28 4.39 -6.11
C PHE A 71 -0.39 3.84 -4.98
N TRP A 72 -1.00 3.25 -3.96
CA TRP A 72 -0.29 2.54 -2.91
C TRP A 72 0.07 1.12 -3.35
N TYR A 73 1.36 0.81 -3.34
CA TYR A 73 1.88 -0.50 -3.65
C TYR A 73 2.59 -1.08 -2.44
N ASP A 74 2.62 -2.41 -2.36
CA ASP A 74 3.57 -3.06 -1.48
C ASP A 74 4.95 -3.02 -2.13
N ALA A 75 5.95 -2.62 -1.36
CA ALA A 75 7.32 -2.60 -1.81
C ALA A 75 8.26 -3.07 -0.71
N GLU A 76 9.26 -3.84 -1.10
CA GLU A 76 10.34 -4.28 -0.23
C GLU A 76 11.47 -3.25 -0.27
N ILE A 77 11.95 -2.82 0.89
CA ILE A 77 13.06 -1.86 0.98
C ILE A 77 14.36 -2.57 0.63
N THR A 78 15.04 -2.10 -0.41
CA THR A 78 16.32 -2.69 -0.87
C THR A 78 17.52 -1.88 -0.39
N SER A 79 17.40 -0.56 -0.33
CA SER A 79 18.47 0.31 0.15
C SER A 79 17.92 1.54 0.86
N LEU A 80 18.60 1.95 1.94
CA LEU A 80 18.31 3.18 2.68
C LEU A 80 19.58 4.02 2.74
N ASN A 81 19.59 5.13 2.01
CA ASN A 81 20.74 6.04 1.91
C ASN A 81 20.37 7.39 2.54
N ALA A 82 20.96 7.68 3.70
CA ALA A 82 20.86 8.99 4.33
C ALA A 82 22.03 9.87 3.88
N VAL A 83 21.91 10.51 2.71
CA VAL A 83 22.99 11.34 2.14
C VAL A 83 23.18 12.62 2.95
N SER A 84 22.11 13.21 3.48
CA SER A 84 22.19 14.36 4.39
C SER A 84 20.99 14.44 5.35
N ARG A 85 20.96 15.46 6.22
CA ARG A 85 19.83 15.69 7.14
C ARG A 85 18.50 15.89 6.40
N THR A 86 18.54 16.47 5.20
CA THR A 86 17.36 16.76 4.37
C THR A 86 17.21 15.83 3.18
N ASN A 87 18.29 15.23 2.70
CA ASN A 87 18.24 14.31 1.56
C ASN A 87 18.34 12.85 2.04
N LYS A 88 17.20 12.16 1.96
CA LYS A 88 17.02 10.76 2.32
C LYS A 88 16.52 10.02 1.09
N GLU A 89 17.32 9.09 0.60
CA GLU A 89 17.01 8.27 -0.56
C GLU A 89 16.61 6.87 -0.08
N ILE A 90 15.48 6.39 -0.58
CA ILE A 90 14.96 5.06 -0.26
C ILE A 90 14.76 4.35 -1.59
N HIS A 91 15.48 3.25 -1.80
CA HIS A 91 15.25 2.36 -2.93
C HIS A 91 14.36 1.21 -2.47
N VAL A 92 13.33 0.95 -3.24
CA VAL A 92 12.37 -0.11 -2.96
C VAL A 92 12.08 -0.91 -4.22
N LYS A 93 11.78 -2.19 -4.03
CA LYS A 93 11.31 -3.09 -5.07
C LYS A 93 9.80 -3.23 -4.95
N ILE A 94 9.06 -2.66 -5.90
CA ILE A 94 7.61 -2.74 -5.92
C ILE A 94 7.15 -4.17 -6.25
N LEU A 95 6.27 -4.72 -5.42
CA LEU A 95 5.69 -6.05 -5.57
C LEU A 95 4.34 -5.92 -6.29
N LEU A 96 4.33 -6.09 -7.61
CA LEU A 96 3.12 -5.96 -8.43
C LEU A 96 2.24 -7.22 -8.48
N GLY A 97 2.72 -8.33 -7.91
CA GLY A 97 2.05 -9.64 -7.96
C GLY A 97 2.45 -10.41 -9.20
#